data_AF-X1HYF0-F1
#
_entry.id   AF-X1HYF0-F1
#
_cell.length_a   1.000
_cell.length_b   1.000
_cell.length_c   1.000
_cell.angle_alpha   90.00
_cell.angle_beta   90.00
_cell.angle_gamma   90.00
#
_symmetry.space_group_name_H-M   'P 1'
#
loop_
_entity.id
_entity.type
_entity.pdbx_description
1 polymer ?
#
loop_
_entity_poly.entity_id
_entity_poly.type
_entity_poly.pdbx_seq_one_letter_code
_entity_poly.pdbx_strand_id
1 'polypeptide(L)'
;VAFVGNRGGEKSSDIVRMIKLLFHGFDIVLVEGFSEEQSIKRIEVIRKEISQQIISSPDRLIAVISDKNIRTRKPIFELGEVPEIVDFLEKVMDEKKKEYKGAVKVTINGEKVFLNKFLQDIMKGLTLAMVSPLRRKNREDIKEIAIKVTQAE
;
A
#
# COMPACT_ATOMS: atom_id res chain seq x y z
N VAL A 1 -7.53 6.58 -6.21
CA VAL A 1 -6.64 7.29 -5.25
C VAL A 1 -7.49 8.11 -4.30
N ALA A 2 -7.13 8.17 -3.01
CA ALA A 2 -7.73 9.07 -2.03
C ALA A 2 -6.68 10.01 -1.43
N PHE A 3 -7.12 11.16 -0.90
CA PHE A 3 -6.26 12.17 -0.30
C PHE A 3 -6.71 12.52 1.11
N VAL A 4 -5.77 12.57 2.06
CA VAL A 4 -6.01 12.99 3.44
C VAL A 4 -4.99 14.04 3.82
N GLY A 5 -5.45 15.23 4.21
CA GLY A 5 -4.59 16.33 4.66
C GLY A 5 -4.91 16.73 6.09
N ASN A 6 -3.88 17.07 6.88
CA ASN A 6 -4.10 17.65 8.19
C ASN A 6 -4.41 19.16 8.08
N ARG A 7 -5.64 19.58 8.40
CA ARG A 7 -6.04 21.00 8.37
C ARG A 7 -5.99 21.71 9.74
N GLY A 8 -5.57 21.02 10.82
CA GLY A 8 -5.51 21.59 12.17
C GLY A 8 -4.40 21.01 13.03
N GLY A 9 -3.93 21.76 14.03
CA GLY A 9 -2.85 21.34 14.95
C GLY A 9 -3.19 20.18 15.89
N GLU A 10 -4.26 19.43 15.64
CA GLU A 10 -4.62 18.27 16.46
C GLU A 10 -3.61 17.14 16.24
N LYS A 11 -3.11 16.63 17.37
CA LYS A 11 -2.36 15.38 17.41
C LYS A 11 -3.27 14.27 16.91
N SER A 12 -3.05 13.85 15.68
CA SER A 12 -3.78 12.73 15.10
C SER A 12 -3.28 11.43 15.72
N SER A 13 -3.91 11.03 16.81
CA SER A 13 -3.56 9.78 17.49
C SER A 13 -4.01 8.53 16.73
N ASP A 14 -4.68 8.66 15.57
CA ASP A 14 -5.28 7.50 14.90
C ASP A 14 -5.48 7.65 13.36
N ILE A 15 -4.65 8.44 12.66
CA ILE A 15 -4.74 8.57 11.19
C ILE A 15 -4.69 7.21 10.47
N VAL A 16 -3.84 6.30 10.94
CA VAL A 16 -3.69 4.95 10.38
C VAL A 16 -4.99 4.16 10.50
N ARG A 17 -5.67 4.29 11.64
CA ARG A 17 -6.96 3.63 11.89
C ARG A 17 -8.03 4.21 10.97
N MET A 18 -8.08 5.53 10.82
CA MET A 18 -9.01 6.20 9.91
C MET A 18 -8.80 5.77 8.45
N ILE A 19 -7.54 5.71 8.00
CA ILE A 19 -7.19 5.22 6.66
C ILE A 19 -7.73 3.80 6.44
N LYS A 20 -7.53 2.90 7.40
CA LYS A 20 -8.01 1.52 7.33
C LYS A 20 -9.53 1.41 7.29
N LEU A 21 -10.25 2.26 8.03
CA LEU A 21 -11.71 2.20 8.13
C LEU A 21 -12.42 2.88 6.97
N LEU A 22 -11.96 4.05 6.54
CA LEU A 22 -12.68 4.90 5.58
C LEU A 22 -12.16 4.75 4.15
N PHE A 23 -10.92 4.28 3.97
CA PHE A 23 -10.26 4.28 2.66
C PHE A 23 -9.81 2.90 2.20
N HIS A 24 -10.36 1.82 2.79
CA HIS A 24 -10.02 0.45 2.39
C HIS A 24 -10.28 0.17 0.91
N GLY A 25 -11.27 0.83 0.28
CA GLY A 25 -11.60 0.63 -1.13
C GLY A 25 -10.60 1.21 -2.15
N PHE A 26 -9.59 1.97 -1.71
CA PHE A 26 -8.66 2.67 -2.60
C PHE A 26 -7.32 1.93 -2.73
N ASP A 27 -6.78 1.88 -3.95
CA ASP A 27 -5.46 1.27 -4.19
C ASP A 27 -4.29 2.09 -3.60
N ILE A 28 -4.48 3.40 -3.46
CA ILE A 28 -3.50 4.35 -2.90
C ILE A 28 -4.24 5.40 -2.07
N VAL A 29 -3.69 5.69 -0.89
CA VAL A 29 -4.06 6.85 -0.07
C VAL A 29 -2.83 7.74 0.06
N LEU A 30 -2.93 8.97 -0.42
CA LEU A 30 -1.90 9.99 -0.28
C LEU A 30 -2.21 10.83 0.96
N VAL A 31 -1.21 10.96 1.84
CA VAL A 31 -1.35 11.64 3.12
C VAL A 31 -0.42 12.84 3.15
N GLU A 32 -0.99 14.02 3.37
CA GLU A 32 -0.26 15.27 3.52
C GLU A 32 -0.23 15.69 5.00
N GLY A 33 0.96 15.99 5.51
CA GLY A 33 1.19 16.30 6.92
C GLY A 33 1.53 15.07 7.75
N PHE A 34 1.10 15.04 9.02
CA PHE A 34 1.32 13.95 9.98
C PHE A 34 2.80 13.52 10.08
N SER A 35 3.70 14.51 10.26
CA SER A 35 5.15 14.27 10.33
C SER A 35 5.54 13.23 11.38
N GLU A 36 4.79 13.15 12.48
CA GLU A 36 5.05 12.24 13.59
C GLU A 36 4.65 10.78 13.32
N GLU A 37 3.82 10.51 12.30
CA GLU A 37 3.32 9.17 12.02
C GLU A 37 4.42 8.28 11.39
N GLN A 38 4.94 7.34 12.19
CA GLN A 38 6.08 6.51 11.81
C GLN A 38 5.73 5.33 10.91
N SER A 39 4.48 4.89 10.89
CA SER A 39 4.05 3.69 10.14
C SER A 39 3.80 3.95 8.65
N ILE A 40 3.82 5.22 8.21
CA ILE A 40 3.52 5.62 6.83
C ILE A 40 4.81 6.01 6.10
N LYS A 41 5.07 5.36 4.95
CA LYS A 41 6.17 5.70 4.04
C LYS A 41 6.04 7.14 3.54
N ARG A 42 7.17 7.83 3.38
CA ARG A 42 7.18 9.28 3.12
C ARG A 42 8.03 9.67 1.92
N ILE A 43 7.48 10.54 1.11
CA ILE A 43 8.25 11.42 0.21
C ILE A 43 8.42 12.75 0.93
N GLU A 44 9.65 13.18 1.16
CA GLU A 44 9.91 14.48 1.78
C GLU A 44 10.14 15.56 0.74
N VAL A 45 9.35 16.63 0.81
CA VAL A 45 9.56 17.83 -0.01
C VAL A 45 10.43 18.79 0.80
N ILE A 46 11.67 19.02 0.32
CA ILE A 46 12.63 19.92 0.95
C ILE A 46 12.87 21.08 -0.01
N ARG A 47 12.48 22.28 0.41
CA ARG A 47 12.74 23.52 -0.34
C ARG A 47 13.79 24.35 0.37
N LYS A 48 14.60 25.07 -0.41
CA LYS A 48 15.70 25.90 0.11
C LYS A 48 15.27 26.86 1.21
N GLU A 49 14.08 27.45 1.09
CA GLU A 49 13.51 28.45 2.00
C GLU A 49 12.80 27.89 3.24
N ILE A 50 12.59 26.57 3.34
CA ILE A 50 11.79 25.95 4.42
C ILE A 50 12.62 25.06 5.34
N SER A 51 13.47 24.19 4.78
CA SER A 51 14.24 23.22 5.57
C SER A 51 15.56 22.87 4.90
N GLN A 52 16.53 22.43 5.72
CA GLN A 52 17.80 21.94 5.23
C GLN A 52 18.10 20.47 5.41
N GLN A 53 17.26 19.75 6.15
CA GLN A 53 17.58 18.40 6.56
C GLN A 53 16.39 17.47 6.33
N ILE A 54 16.71 16.23 6.01
CA ILE A 54 15.76 15.12 6.01
C ILE A 54 15.41 14.83 7.48
N ILE A 55 14.12 14.76 7.78
CA ILE A 55 13.64 14.56 9.17
C ILE A 55 13.20 13.11 9.39
N SER A 56 12.72 12.44 8.34
CA SER A 56 12.27 11.05 8.41
C SER A 56 13.41 10.06 8.58
N SER A 57 13.14 8.98 9.29
CA SER A 57 14.06 7.85 9.38
C SER A 57 14.34 7.23 7.99
N PRO A 58 15.52 6.63 7.77
CA PRO A 58 15.89 5.99 6.51
C PRO A 58 14.90 4.91 6.04
N ASP A 59 14.23 4.26 6.99
CA ASP A 59 13.29 3.17 6.75
C ASP A 59 11.96 3.72 6.22
N ARG A 60 11.59 4.93 6.64
CA ARG A 60 10.35 5.61 6.28
C ARG A 60 10.48 6.39 4.97
N LEU A 61 11.63 7.01 4.75
CA LEU A 61 11.90 7.80 3.56
C LEU A 61 11.99 6.90 2.32
N ILE A 62 11.12 7.15 1.34
CA ILE A 62 11.15 6.45 0.06
C ILE A 62 11.74 7.30 -1.07
N ALA A 63 11.59 8.63 -1.01
CA ALA A 63 12.19 9.58 -1.94
C ALA A 63 12.24 10.99 -1.34
N VAL A 64 13.00 11.87 -1.98
CA VAL A 64 13.06 13.30 -1.66
C VAL A 64 12.67 14.09 -2.91
N ILE A 65 11.90 15.17 -2.75
CA ILE A 65 11.66 16.17 -3.79
C ILE A 65 12.36 17.45 -3.34
N SER A 66 13.29 17.96 -4.13
CA SER A 66 14.15 19.07 -3.71
C SER A 66 14.61 19.93 -4.89
N ASP A 67 14.72 21.24 -4.65
CA ASP A 67 15.31 22.24 -5.56
C ASP A 67 16.81 22.47 -5.30
N LYS A 68 17.41 21.62 -4.46
CA LYS A 68 18.82 21.66 -4.10
C LYS A 68 19.43 20.27 -3.93
N ASN A 69 20.76 20.24 -3.87
CA ASN A 69 21.51 19.01 -3.64
C ASN A 69 21.32 18.51 -2.19
N ILE A 70 20.75 17.31 -2.05
CA ILE A 70 20.54 16.62 -0.78
C ILE A 70 21.38 15.35 -0.74
N ARG A 71 22.15 15.15 0.32
CA ARG A 71 22.89 13.90 0.51
C ARG A 71 21.98 12.81 1.06
N THR A 72 21.55 11.89 0.21
CA THR A 72 20.77 10.71 0.60
C THR A 72 21.06 9.51 -0.31
N ARG A 73 20.73 8.31 0.16
CA ARG A 73 20.75 7.07 -0.65
C ARG A 73 19.42 6.82 -1.36
N LYS A 74 18.40 7.64 -1.09
CA LYS A 74 17.07 7.54 -1.69
C LYS A 74 17.01 8.35 -3.00
N PRO A 75 16.09 8.02 -3.92
CA PRO A 75 15.84 8.84 -5.10
C PRO A 75 15.55 10.29 -4.72
N ILE A 76 16.06 11.22 -5.55
CA ILE A 76 15.81 12.65 -5.45
C ILE A 76 15.17 13.08 -6.75
N PHE A 77 14.09 13.85 -6.67
CA PHE A 77 13.37 14.44 -7.80
C PHE A 77 13.37 15.97 -7.68
N GLU A 78 13.31 16.67 -8.81
CA GLU A 78 13.05 18.10 -8.84
C GLU A 78 11.55 18.40 -8.67
N LEU A 79 11.21 19.64 -8.30
CA LEU A 79 9.82 20.04 -8.02
C LEU A 79 8.86 19.87 -9.23
N GLY A 80 9.39 19.87 -10.45
CA GLY A 80 8.64 19.76 -11.70
C GLY A 80 8.58 18.35 -12.29
N GLU A 81 9.33 17.39 -11.75
CA GLU A 81 9.44 16.02 -12.25
C GLU A 81 8.24 15.15 -11.84
N VAL A 82 7.03 15.67 -12.07
CA VAL A 82 5.78 14.98 -11.74
C VAL A 82 5.67 13.62 -12.46
N PRO A 83 5.97 13.50 -13.76
CA PRO A 83 5.94 12.20 -14.44
C PRO A 83 6.86 11.16 -13.78
N GLU A 84 8.08 11.55 -13.43
CA GLU A 84 9.08 10.67 -12.84
C GLU A 84 8.69 10.23 -11.42
N ILE A 85 8.07 11.14 -10.66
CA ILE A 85 7.50 10.82 -9.34
C ILE A 85 6.36 9.81 -9.47
N VAL A 86 5.49 9.96 -10.47
CA VAL A 86 4.39 9.03 -10.73
C VAL A 86 4.94 7.64 -11.09
N ASP A 87 5.88 7.57 -12.04
CA ASP A 87 6.54 6.32 -12.44
C ASP A 87 7.22 5.62 -11.24
N PHE A 88 7.83 6.41 -10.36
CA PHE A 88 8.43 5.91 -9.13
C PHE A 88 7.38 5.32 -8.17
N LEU A 89 6.26 6.03 -7.96
CA LEU A 89 5.17 5.55 -7.11
C LEU A 89 4.57 4.25 -7.65
N GLU A 90 4.38 4.13 -8.96
CA GLU A 90 3.91 2.89 -9.58
C GLU A 90 4.86 1.71 -9.32
N LYS A 91 6.17 1.91 -9.44
CA LYS A 91 7.18 0.88 -9.13
C LYS A 91 7.12 0.45 -7.66
N VAL A 92 7.00 1.41 -6.74
CA VAL A 92 6.87 1.13 -5.30
C VAL A 92 5.61 0.30 -5.03
N MET A 93 4.50 0.61 -5.70
CA MET A 93 3.27 -0.17 -5.60
C MET A 93 3.43 -1.58 -6.17
N ASP A 94 4.12 -1.75 -7.29
CA ASP A 94 4.29 -3.05 -7.91
C ASP A 94 5.22 -3.96 -7.11
N GLU A 95 6.24 -3.43 -6.45
CA GLU A 95 7.03 -4.15 -5.45
C GLU A 95 6.15 -4.64 -4.29
N LYS A 96 5.24 -3.79 -3.82
CA LYS A 96 4.25 -4.18 -2.82
C LYS A 96 3.26 -5.22 -3.35
N LYS A 97 2.79 -5.11 -4.59
CA LYS A 97 1.94 -6.14 -5.21
C LYS A 97 2.66 -7.48 -5.37
N LYS A 98 3.99 -7.49 -5.59
CA LYS A 98 4.80 -8.73 -5.58
C LYS A 98 4.83 -9.35 -4.17
N GLU A 99 4.88 -8.54 -3.12
CA GLU A 99 4.69 -9.00 -1.72
C GLU A 99 3.30 -9.63 -1.52
N TYR A 100 2.28 -9.11 -2.20
CA TYR A 100 0.92 -9.65 -2.23
C TYR A 100 0.67 -10.69 -3.35
N LYS A 101 1.68 -11.14 -4.10
CA LYS A 101 1.48 -12.22 -5.09
C LYS A 101 1.12 -13.50 -4.34
N GLY A 102 -0.08 -14.01 -4.60
CA GLY A 102 -0.65 -15.15 -3.88
C GLY A 102 -1.40 -14.78 -2.59
N ALA A 103 -1.75 -13.50 -2.40
CA ALA A 103 -2.70 -13.06 -1.38
C ALA A 103 -4.11 -13.54 -1.72
N VAL A 104 -4.86 -13.93 -0.67
CA VAL A 104 -6.26 -14.32 -0.78
C VAL A 104 -7.11 -13.06 -0.96
N LYS A 105 -7.85 -13.00 -2.08
CA LYS A 105 -8.83 -11.94 -2.35
C LYS A 105 -10.20 -12.42 -1.87
N VAL A 106 -10.81 -11.67 -0.96
CA VAL A 106 -12.19 -11.92 -0.50
C VAL A 106 -13.09 -10.80 -0.99
N THR A 107 -14.29 -11.15 -1.43
CA THR A 107 -15.31 -10.21 -1.86
C THR A 107 -16.64 -10.57 -1.22
N ILE A 108 -17.28 -9.61 -0.56
CA ILE A 108 -18.60 -9.76 0.07
C ILE A 108 -19.53 -8.78 -0.64
N ASN A 109 -20.60 -9.28 -1.28
CA ASN A 109 -21.57 -8.46 -2.01
C ASN A 109 -20.95 -7.52 -3.06
N GLY A 110 -19.86 -7.94 -3.70
CA GLY A 110 -19.11 -7.13 -4.67
C GLY A 110 -18.04 -6.22 -4.06
N GLU A 111 -17.99 -6.07 -2.73
CA GLU A 111 -16.99 -5.26 -2.05
C GLU A 111 -15.76 -6.08 -1.64
N LYS A 112 -14.56 -5.54 -1.88
CA LYS A 112 -13.30 -6.19 -1.51
C LYS A 112 -13.06 -6.09 0.00
N VAL A 113 -12.74 -7.22 0.61
CA VAL A 113 -12.36 -7.32 2.02
C VAL A 113 -10.88 -7.68 2.13
N PHE A 114 -10.13 -6.87 2.88
CA PHE A 114 -8.71 -7.10 3.13
C PHE A 114 -8.51 -8.07 4.29
N LEU A 115 -7.80 -9.16 4.04
CA LEU A 115 -7.35 -10.09 5.06
C LEU A 115 -5.93 -9.74 5.52
N ASN A 116 -5.67 -9.81 6.82
CA ASN A 116 -4.30 -9.72 7.34
C ASN A 116 -3.48 -10.99 6.95
N LYS A 117 -2.16 -10.95 7.17
CA LYS A 117 -1.25 -12.04 6.76
C LYS A 117 -1.64 -13.40 7.35
N PHE A 118 -1.96 -13.44 8.65
CA PHE A 118 -2.41 -14.65 9.33
C PHE A 118 -3.66 -15.26 8.69
N LEU A 119 -4.70 -14.45 8.44
CA LEU A 119 -5.94 -14.90 7.79
C LEU A 119 -5.69 -15.32 6.33
N GLN A 120 -4.82 -14.63 5.60
CA GLN A 120 -4.43 -15.03 4.25
C GLN A 120 -3.77 -16.42 4.25
N ASP A 121 -2.85 -16.68 5.18
CA ASP A 121 -2.12 -17.94 5.25
C ASP A 121 -3.06 -19.11 5.61
N ILE A 122 -3.97 -18.91 6.56
CA ILE A 122 -5.02 -19.90 6.90
C ILE A 122 -5.91 -20.18 5.69
N MET A 123 -6.49 -19.13 5.10
CA MET A 123 -7.45 -19.29 4.00
C MET A 123 -6.79 -19.96 2.79
N LYS A 124 -5.53 -19.62 2.48
CA LYS A 124 -4.76 -20.23 1.42
C LYS A 124 -4.53 -21.73 1.68
N GLY A 125 -4.11 -22.09 2.90
CA GLY A 125 -3.88 -23.48 3.29
C GLY A 125 -5.14 -24.33 3.21
N LEU A 126 -6.25 -23.85 3.79
CA LEU A 126 -7.54 -24.54 3.75
C LEU A 126 -8.06 -24.71 2.31
N THR A 127 -7.99 -23.64 1.52
CA THR A 127 -8.43 -23.67 0.11
C THR A 127 -7.62 -24.66 -0.71
N LEU A 128 -6.29 -24.67 -0.55
CA LEU A 128 -5.43 -25.64 -1.22
C LEU A 128 -5.71 -27.08 -0.77
N ALA A 129 -5.91 -27.32 0.53
CA ALA A 129 -6.23 -28.64 1.05
C ALA A 129 -7.56 -29.19 0.48
N MET A 130 -8.56 -28.31 0.30
CA MET A 130 -9.85 -28.67 -0.29
C MET A 130 -9.77 -28.92 -1.80
N VAL A 131 -8.99 -28.12 -2.54
CA VAL A 131 -8.98 -28.15 -4.01
C VAL A 131 -7.94 -29.10 -4.60
N SER A 132 -6.80 -29.30 -3.93
CA SER A 132 -5.73 -30.20 -4.40
C SER A 132 -6.20 -31.63 -4.76
N PRO A 133 -7.06 -32.29 -3.96
CA PRO A 133 -7.52 -33.65 -4.26
C PRO A 133 -8.62 -33.72 -5.34
N LEU A 134 -9.17 -32.57 -5.78
CA LEU A 134 -10.26 -32.56 -6.76
C LEU A 134 -9.77 -33.02 -8.14
N ARG A 135 -10.59 -33.85 -8.81
CA ARG A 135 -10.32 -34.33 -10.16
C ARG A 135 -10.33 -33.15 -11.14
N ARG A 136 -9.29 -33.08 -11.98
CA ARG A 136 -9.09 -32.03 -12.98
C ARG A 136 -8.79 -32.67 -14.33
N LYS A 137 -9.24 -32.02 -15.42
CA LYS A 137 -9.01 -32.51 -16.80
C LYS A 137 -7.52 -32.61 -17.13
N ASN A 138 -6.70 -31.66 -16.65
CA ASN A 138 -5.25 -31.66 -16.77
C ASN A 138 -4.60 -31.63 -15.38
N ARG A 139 -3.50 -32.37 -15.20
CA ARG A 139 -2.68 -32.35 -13.96
C ARG A 139 -1.63 -31.23 -13.95
N GLU A 140 -1.98 -30.08 -14.49
CA GLU A 140 -1.13 -28.89 -14.40
C GLU A 140 -1.13 -28.32 -12.97
N ASP A 141 -0.08 -27.55 -12.67
CA ASP A 141 0.01 -26.80 -11.41
C ASP A 141 -1.17 -25.84 -11.25
N ILE A 142 -1.68 -25.73 -10.03
CA ILE A 142 -2.79 -24.83 -9.71
C ILE A 142 -2.25 -23.39 -9.73
N LYS A 143 -2.63 -22.62 -10.76
CA LYS A 143 -2.26 -21.20 -10.89
C LYS A 143 -3.22 -20.28 -10.14
N GLU A 144 -4.50 -20.62 -10.10
CA GLU A 144 -5.55 -19.80 -9.48
C GLU A 144 -6.70 -20.70 -8.99
N ILE A 145 -7.35 -20.30 -7.90
CA ILE A 145 -8.56 -20.92 -7.36
C ILE A 145 -9.58 -19.81 -7.12
N ALA A 146 -10.76 -19.94 -7.72
CA ALA A 146 -11.90 -19.06 -7.46
C ALA A 146 -13.04 -19.87 -6.83
N ILE A 147 -13.50 -19.44 -5.66
CA ILE A 147 -14.64 -20.03 -4.94
C ILE A 147 -15.72 -18.95 -4.83
N LYS A 148 -16.91 -19.24 -5.33
CA LYS A 148 -18.10 -18.37 -5.21
C LYS A 148 -19.16 -19.11 -4.43
N VAL A 149 -19.66 -18.48 -3.38
CA VAL A 149 -20.77 -18.98 -2.56
C VAL A 149 -21.97 -18.07 -2.78
N THR A 150 -23.12 -18.65 -3.07
CA THR A 150 -24.41 -17.95 -3.22
C THR A 150 -25.38 -18.53 -2.19
N GLN A 151 -26.03 -17.67 -1.41
CA GLN A 151 -27.11 -18.07 -0.51
C GLN A 151 -28.44 -17.82 -1.21
N ALA A 152 -29.40 -18.73 -1.06
CA ALA A 152 -30.79 -18.48 -1.44
C ALA A 152 -31.42 -17.58 -0.37
N GLU A 153 -32.20 -16.59 -0.78
CA GLU A 153 -33.01 -15.74 0.11
C GLU A 153 -34.06 -16.55 0.88
#